data_AF-A0A9P3LLW3-F1
#
_entry.id   AF-A0A9P3LLW3-F1
#
_cell.length_a   1.000
_cell.length_b   1.000
_cell.length_c   1.000
_cell.angle_alpha   90.00
_cell.angle_beta   90.00
_cell.angle_gamma   90.00
#
_symmetry.space_group_name_H-M   'P 1'
#
loop_
_entity.id
_entity.type
_entity.pdbx_description
1 polymer ?
#
loop_
_entity_poly.entity_id
_entity_poly.type
_entity_poly.pdbx_seq_one_letter_code
_entity_poly.pdbx_strand_id
1 'polypeptide(L)'
;MTKAILASLAGALCLAAGAAAQTAPQWGQCGGQGWTGATTCPSGWVCTVSNQYYSQCLQGAAPPPPSSVSSVSSASSAPGGGSPTGTGSAAGTTPTLIPGDSFIRAVEDPNFHQYLRSETIGAAGPAVLGDPVDAALFQIVGGQLQQMLPSGSVLYAHVAPPASAADVKLAVSWATTPDTLGTFVWGGDTVEWSSATVTRPQSNAWLVCPDAAGNKLLFVNLGPYDYDTPAGCADETIHAYTGPYPTS
;
A
#
# COMPACT_ATOMS: atom_id res chain seq x y z
N MET A 1 -24.94 45.30 75.25
CA MET A 1 -23.91 45.71 74.26
C MET A 1 -22.87 44.61 74.20
N THR A 2 -22.85 43.81 73.14
CA THR A 2 -21.84 42.75 72.99
C THR A 2 -21.51 42.61 71.50
N LYS A 3 -20.32 43.04 71.09
CA LYS A 3 -19.85 42.90 69.70
C LYS A 3 -19.30 41.48 69.50
N ALA A 4 -19.85 40.75 68.53
CA ALA A 4 -19.16 39.60 67.95
C ALA A 4 -18.46 40.06 66.66
N ILE A 5 -17.13 40.09 66.69
CA ILE A 5 -16.30 40.22 65.49
C ILE A 5 -15.95 38.79 65.06
N LEU A 6 -16.40 38.38 63.89
CA LEU A 6 -15.99 37.12 63.27
C LEU A 6 -15.12 37.44 62.05
N ALA A 7 -13.92 36.87 62.03
CA ALA A 7 -12.88 37.16 61.07
C ALA A 7 -13.03 36.35 59.76
N SER A 8 -12.33 36.82 58.74
CA SER A 8 -12.34 36.33 57.36
C SER A 8 -12.01 34.84 57.20
N LEU A 9 -12.66 34.22 56.20
CA LEU A 9 -12.07 33.14 55.41
C LEU A 9 -12.76 33.11 54.03
N ALA A 10 -12.26 33.95 53.11
CA ALA A 10 -12.64 33.89 51.70
C ALA A 10 -11.92 32.68 51.06
N GLY A 11 -12.55 31.51 51.15
CA GLY A 11 -12.08 30.30 50.50
C GLY A 11 -12.18 30.42 48.98
N ALA A 12 -11.09 30.81 48.32
CA ALA A 12 -10.99 30.75 46.87
C ALA A 12 -11.00 29.28 46.42
N LEU A 13 -12.18 28.78 46.04
CA LEU A 13 -12.34 27.43 45.51
C LEU A 13 -11.75 27.38 44.09
N CYS A 14 -10.45 27.09 44.01
CA CYS A 14 -9.82 26.75 42.74
C CYS A 14 -10.43 25.44 42.22
N LEU A 15 -11.39 25.56 41.30
CA LEU A 15 -11.79 24.49 40.40
C LEU A 15 -10.61 24.18 39.48
N ALA A 16 -9.67 23.37 39.99
CA ALA A 16 -8.73 22.66 39.16
C ALA A 16 -9.56 21.69 38.30
N ALA A 17 -9.89 22.12 37.08
CA ALA A 17 -10.38 21.25 36.04
C ALA A 17 -9.28 20.23 35.76
N GLY A 18 -9.34 19.09 36.44
CA GLY A 18 -8.47 17.97 36.19
C GLY A 18 -8.66 17.55 34.76
N ALA A 19 -7.72 17.92 33.89
CA ALA A 19 -7.58 17.35 32.56
C ALA A 19 -7.17 15.89 32.75
N ALA A 20 -8.15 15.04 33.09
CA ALA A 20 -8.03 13.62 32.94
C ALA A 20 -7.61 13.40 31.48
N ALA A 21 -6.46 12.77 31.27
CA ALA A 21 -5.99 12.37 29.96
C ALA A 21 -6.92 11.24 29.45
N GLN A 22 -8.12 11.63 29.05
CA GLN A 22 -9.10 10.76 28.44
C GLN A 22 -8.47 10.27 27.14
N THR A 23 -8.29 8.96 27.01
CA THR A 23 -8.02 8.37 25.70
C THR A 23 -9.29 8.44 24.86
N ALA A 24 -9.15 8.79 23.60
CA ALA A 24 -10.25 8.76 22.65
C ALA A 24 -10.80 7.33 22.54
N PRO A 25 -12.11 7.13 22.27
CA PRO A 25 -12.66 5.79 22.12
C PRO A 25 -12.03 5.09 20.91
N GLN A 26 -12.12 3.77 20.88
CA GLN A 26 -11.77 2.95 19.72
C GLN A 26 -12.63 3.39 18.52
N TRP A 27 -12.01 3.60 17.35
CA TRP A 27 -12.63 4.27 16.18
C TRP A 27 -13.17 5.69 16.46
N GLY A 28 -12.79 6.32 17.57
CA GLY A 28 -13.18 7.66 17.96
C GLY A 28 -12.28 8.76 17.39
N GLN A 29 -12.76 10.00 17.40
CA GLN A 29 -11.94 11.15 17.02
C GLN A 29 -10.84 11.41 18.06
N CYS A 30 -9.62 11.59 17.58
CA CYS A 30 -8.41 11.85 18.35
C CYS A 30 -7.62 13.08 17.87
N GLY A 31 -8.14 13.83 16.90
CA GLY A 31 -7.44 14.98 16.34
C GLY A 31 -8.22 15.71 15.26
N GLY A 32 -7.62 16.79 14.76
CA GLY A 32 -8.22 17.71 13.79
C GLY A 32 -8.20 19.16 14.26
N GLN A 33 -8.18 20.11 13.33
CA GLN A 33 -8.33 21.53 13.65
C GLN A 33 -9.68 21.80 14.34
N GLY A 34 -9.63 22.52 15.47
CA GLY A 34 -10.80 22.78 16.31
C GLY A 34 -11.18 21.64 17.27
N TRP A 35 -10.51 20.48 17.21
CA TRP A 35 -10.75 19.41 18.17
C TRP A 35 -10.14 19.76 19.53
N THR A 36 -10.99 19.85 20.56
CA THR A 36 -10.59 20.11 21.96
C THR A 36 -10.74 18.88 22.86
N GLY A 37 -11.04 17.72 22.28
CA GLY A 37 -11.24 16.46 22.99
C GLY A 37 -9.95 15.68 23.21
N ALA A 38 -10.11 14.41 23.55
CA ALA A 38 -9.01 13.45 23.69
C ALA A 38 -8.11 13.38 22.46
N THR A 39 -6.78 13.45 22.63
CA THR A 39 -5.82 13.37 21.51
C THR A 39 -4.97 12.09 21.49
N THR A 40 -5.07 11.28 22.55
CA THR A 40 -4.33 10.02 22.69
C THR A 40 -5.28 8.85 22.50
N CYS A 41 -4.87 7.81 21.77
CA CYS A 41 -5.68 6.60 21.57
C CYS A 41 -5.41 5.55 22.67
N PRO A 42 -6.30 4.55 22.84
CA PRO A 42 -6.09 3.45 23.78
C PRO A 42 -4.85 2.64 23.41
N SER A 43 -4.25 1.90 24.36
CA SER A 43 -3.09 1.05 24.08
C SER A 43 -3.34 0.07 22.92
N GLY A 44 -2.44 0.03 21.93
CA GLY A 44 -2.60 -0.75 20.69
C GLY A 44 -3.40 -0.03 19.59
N TRP A 45 -3.71 1.25 19.77
CA TRP A 45 -4.38 2.10 18.78
C TRP A 45 -3.55 3.37 18.53
N VAL A 46 -3.56 3.82 17.28
CA VAL A 46 -2.79 4.98 16.79
C VAL A 46 -3.76 6.03 16.27
N CYS A 47 -3.49 7.30 16.59
CA CYS A 47 -4.26 8.41 16.07
C CYS A 47 -3.86 8.70 14.63
N THR A 48 -4.69 8.27 13.68
CA THR A 48 -4.44 8.40 12.24
C THR A 48 -5.18 9.61 11.69
N VAL A 49 -4.46 10.54 11.07
CA VAL A 49 -5.06 11.72 10.44
C VAL A 49 -5.81 11.29 9.18
N SER A 50 -7.10 11.64 9.10
CA SER A 50 -7.92 11.40 7.90
C SER A 50 -8.05 12.67 7.06
N ASN A 51 -8.21 13.83 7.70
CA ASN A 51 -8.17 15.14 7.06
C ASN A 51 -7.82 16.25 8.07
N GLN A 52 -7.69 17.49 7.60
CA GLN A 52 -7.34 18.67 8.40
C GLN A 52 -8.21 18.87 9.66
N TYR A 53 -9.47 18.45 9.65
CA TYR A 53 -10.43 18.62 10.75
C TYR A 53 -10.75 17.32 11.50
N TYR A 54 -10.18 16.18 11.09
CA TYR A 54 -10.51 14.87 11.64
C TYR A 54 -9.34 13.88 11.64
N SER A 55 -9.08 13.28 12.80
CA SER A 55 -8.15 12.16 12.98
C SER A 55 -8.84 11.10 13.84
N GLN A 56 -8.64 9.82 13.55
CA GLN A 56 -9.36 8.70 14.18
C GLN A 56 -8.41 7.70 14.84
N CYS A 57 -8.80 7.13 15.97
CA CYS A 57 -8.09 6.00 16.56
C CYS A 57 -8.34 4.72 15.76
N LEU A 58 -7.28 4.20 15.11
CA LEU A 58 -7.30 2.93 14.38
C LEU A 58 -6.35 1.93 15.07
N GLN A 59 -6.55 0.62 14.90
CA GLN A 59 -5.63 -0.37 15.47
C GLN A 59 -4.27 -0.30 14.77
N GLY A 60 -3.20 -0.18 15.56
CA GLY A 60 -1.84 -0.04 15.06
C GLY A 60 -0.84 -0.46 16.13
N ALA A 61 0.21 -1.18 15.71
CA ALA A 61 1.18 -1.75 16.64
C ALA A 61 1.84 -0.68 17.52
N ALA A 62 1.95 -0.96 18.82
CA ALA A 62 2.61 -0.06 19.76
C ALA A 62 4.12 0.10 19.39
N PRO A 63 4.73 1.27 19.63
CA PRO A 63 6.16 1.46 19.39
C PRO A 63 7.00 0.48 20.23
N PRO A 64 8.08 -0.11 19.69
CA PRO A 64 8.99 -0.93 20.47
C PRO A 64 9.71 -0.07 21.53
N PRO A 65 10.07 -0.64 22.70
CA PRO A 65 10.74 0.11 23.76
C PRO A 65 12.17 0.51 23.35
N PRO A 66 12.68 1.66 23.83
CA PRO A 66 14.03 2.12 23.51
C PRO A 66 15.08 1.20 24.13
N SER A 67 15.88 0.55 23.29
CA SER A 67 17.01 -0.27 23.73
C SER A 67 18.24 0.61 23.98
N SER A 68 18.92 0.37 25.10
CA SER A 68 20.09 1.15 25.53
C SER A 68 21.32 0.91 24.64
N VAL A 69 21.95 2.00 24.20
CA VAL A 69 23.20 1.95 23.46
C VAL A 69 24.36 1.51 24.36
N SER A 70 25.19 0.58 23.88
CA SER A 70 26.50 0.29 24.44
C SER A 70 27.54 0.40 23.33
N SER A 71 28.54 1.24 23.55
CA SER A 71 29.53 1.63 22.56
C SER A 71 30.70 0.64 22.45
N VAL A 72 31.11 0.34 21.22
CA VAL A 72 32.47 -0.10 20.90
C VAL A 72 32.97 0.68 19.67
N SER A 73 34.28 0.89 19.58
CA SER A 73 34.89 1.86 18.65
C SER A 73 36.06 1.24 17.87
N SER A 74 36.48 1.96 16.82
CA SER A 74 37.71 1.79 16.01
C SER A 74 37.62 0.80 14.84
N ALA A 75 38.24 0.99 13.67
CA ALA A 75 38.71 2.14 12.89
C ALA A 75 39.50 1.60 11.67
N SER A 76 39.48 2.33 10.55
CA SER A 76 40.43 2.31 9.41
C SER A 76 40.38 1.15 8.37
N SER A 77 40.75 1.35 7.08
CA SER A 77 40.97 2.59 6.29
C SER A 77 41.14 2.36 4.77
N ALA A 78 40.75 3.37 3.97
CA ALA A 78 41.32 3.74 2.64
C ALA A 78 40.97 2.83 1.40
N PRO A 79 41.32 3.20 0.15
CA PRO A 79 40.33 3.85 -0.74
C PRO A 79 40.27 3.32 -2.20
N GLY A 80 39.21 3.67 -2.93
CA GLY A 80 39.11 3.43 -4.38
C GLY A 80 38.05 4.34 -5.04
N GLY A 81 38.46 5.20 -5.96
CA GLY A 81 37.58 6.21 -6.56
C GLY A 81 36.80 5.70 -7.77
N GLY A 82 35.52 6.06 -7.84
CA GLY A 82 34.67 5.93 -9.02
C GLY A 82 33.60 7.02 -8.98
N SER A 83 33.62 7.92 -9.96
CA SER A 83 32.69 9.07 -10.03
C SER A 83 31.28 8.60 -10.43
N PRO A 84 30.22 8.87 -9.66
CA PRO A 84 28.86 8.66 -10.13
C PRO A 84 28.45 9.80 -11.07
N THR A 85 28.02 9.46 -12.28
CA THR A 85 27.22 10.35 -13.12
C THR A 85 26.06 9.53 -13.66
N GLY A 86 25.04 9.42 -12.83
CA GLY A 86 23.75 8.80 -13.13
C GLY A 86 22.69 9.61 -12.41
N THR A 87 21.75 10.16 -13.17
CA THR A 87 20.72 11.09 -12.70
C THR A 87 19.95 10.48 -11.53
N GLY A 88 19.77 11.24 -10.44
CA GLY A 88 19.17 10.71 -9.22
C GLY A 88 17.72 10.27 -9.42
N SER A 89 17.49 8.96 -9.46
CA SER A 89 16.20 8.41 -9.01
C SER A 89 16.11 8.67 -7.51
N ALA A 90 14.96 9.15 -7.04
CA ALA A 90 14.76 9.36 -5.61
C ALA A 90 14.89 8.00 -4.89
N ALA A 91 15.63 7.95 -3.79
CA ALA A 91 15.72 6.74 -2.97
C ALA A 91 14.33 6.46 -2.39
N GLY A 92 13.59 5.54 -3.02
CA GLY A 92 12.27 5.14 -2.58
C GLY A 92 12.35 4.51 -1.19
N THR A 93 11.73 5.14 -0.20
CA THR A 93 11.39 4.46 1.05
C THR A 93 10.49 3.29 0.71
N THR A 94 10.91 2.08 1.09
CA THR A 94 10.12 0.85 0.93
C THR A 94 8.68 1.07 1.42
N PRO A 95 7.66 0.82 0.57
CA PRO A 95 6.29 1.10 0.93
C PRO A 95 5.85 0.20 2.10
N THR A 96 5.00 0.75 2.96
CA THR A 96 4.44 0.03 4.11
C THR A 96 3.00 -0.38 3.81
N LEU A 97 2.60 -1.59 4.20
CA LEU A 97 1.23 -2.06 4.03
C LEU A 97 0.23 -1.16 4.76
N ILE A 98 -0.81 -0.71 4.04
CA ILE A 98 -1.97 -0.04 4.63
C ILE A 98 -3.03 -1.10 4.99
N PRO A 99 -3.62 -1.09 6.19
CA PRO A 99 -4.64 -2.08 6.56
C PRO A 99 -5.86 -2.04 5.63
N GLY A 100 -6.19 -3.18 5.04
CA GLY A 100 -7.26 -3.33 4.05
C GLY A 100 -6.75 -3.44 2.60
N ASP A 101 -5.51 -3.02 2.35
CA ASP A 101 -4.84 -3.17 1.07
C ASP A 101 -4.01 -4.47 1.03
N SER A 102 -3.45 -4.78 -0.14
CA SER A 102 -2.41 -5.78 -0.32
C SER A 102 -1.37 -5.28 -1.32
N PHE A 103 -0.11 -5.64 -1.11
CA PHE A 103 0.82 -5.69 -2.24
C PHE A 103 0.41 -6.85 -3.15
N ILE A 104 0.76 -6.82 -4.43
CA ILE A 104 0.58 -7.95 -5.34
C ILE A 104 1.93 -8.32 -5.93
N ARG A 105 2.27 -9.61 -5.98
CA ARG A 105 3.57 -10.09 -6.50
C ARG A 105 3.45 -11.42 -7.24
N ALA A 106 4.37 -11.65 -8.16
CA ALA A 106 4.60 -12.95 -8.78
C ALA A 106 5.17 -13.96 -7.77
N VAL A 107 4.82 -15.24 -7.96
CA VAL A 107 5.24 -16.36 -7.11
C VAL A 107 5.93 -17.49 -7.87
N GLU A 108 6.20 -17.34 -9.17
CA GLU A 108 6.96 -18.29 -9.98
C GLU A 108 8.25 -17.65 -10.53
N ASP A 109 9.21 -18.47 -10.94
CA ASP A 109 10.40 -18.00 -11.66
C ASP A 109 10.05 -17.69 -13.13
N PRO A 110 10.60 -16.62 -13.75
CA PRO A 110 11.75 -15.82 -13.32
C PRO A 110 11.38 -14.45 -12.74
N ASN A 111 10.11 -14.21 -12.38
CA ASN A 111 9.67 -12.94 -11.80
C ASN A 111 9.31 -13.06 -10.31
N PHE A 112 9.75 -14.13 -9.66
CA PHE A 112 9.53 -14.43 -8.25
C PHE A 112 9.80 -13.21 -7.36
N HIS A 113 8.85 -12.89 -6.49
CA HIS A 113 8.92 -11.73 -5.60
C HIS A 113 9.04 -10.35 -6.30
N GLN A 114 8.74 -10.25 -7.60
CA GLN A 114 8.54 -8.96 -8.25
C GLN A 114 7.08 -8.48 -8.12
N TYR A 115 6.93 -7.19 -7.85
CA TYR A 115 5.70 -6.58 -7.36
C TYR A 115 4.99 -5.78 -8.45
N LEU A 116 3.66 -5.91 -8.50
CA LEU A 116 2.80 -5.19 -9.42
C LEU A 116 2.82 -3.68 -9.13
N ARG A 117 2.87 -2.88 -10.19
CA ARG A 117 2.81 -1.42 -10.16
C ARG A 117 2.41 -0.83 -11.52
N SER A 118 2.19 0.48 -11.56
CA SER A 118 2.31 1.28 -12.79
C SER A 118 3.78 1.37 -13.23
N GLU A 119 4.04 1.27 -14.55
CA GLU A 119 5.38 1.50 -15.11
C GLU A 119 5.93 2.88 -14.75
N THR A 120 5.14 3.92 -14.99
CA THR A 120 5.35 5.25 -14.40
C THR A 120 4.66 5.30 -13.05
N ILE A 121 5.44 5.37 -11.96
CA ILE A 121 4.94 5.29 -10.58
C ILE A 121 3.76 6.24 -10.34
N GLY A 122 2.63 5.66 -9.92
CA GLY A 122 1.41 6.40 -9.58
C GLY A 122 0.64 7.02 -10.75
N ALA A 123 0.99 6.69 -12.00
CA ALA A 123 0.33 7.22 -13.19
C ALA A 123 -0.42 6.14 -13.98
N ALA A 124 -1.40 6.59 -14.79
CA ALA A 124 -2.03 5.77 -15.81
C ALA A 124 -1.01 5.40 -16.90
N GLY A 125 -1.10 4.18 -17.44
CA GLY A 125 -0.08 3.60 -18.32
C GLY A 125 0.03 2.08 -18.15
N PRO A 126 1.06 1.42 -18.69
CA PRO A 126 1.18 -0.03 -18.61
C PRO A 126 1.32 -0.54 -17.16
N ALA A 127 0.79 -1.75 -16.92
CA ALA A 127 1.04 -2.48 -15.68
C ALA A 127 2.30 -3.34 -15.84
N VAL A 128 3.20 -3.28 -14.85
CA VAL A 128 4.46 -4.04 -14.85
C VAL A 128 4.68 -4.72 -13.51
N LEU A 129 5.50 -5.77 -13.51
CA LEU A 129 6.18 -6.22 -12.30
C LEU A 129 7.52 -5.49 -12.14
N GLY A 130 7.90 -5.15 -10.91
CA GLY A 130 9.13 -4.44 -10.59
C GLY A 130 9.68 -4.78 -9.20
N ASP A 131 10.68 -4.02 -8.76
CA ASP A 131 11.36 -4.28 -7.50
C ASP A 131 10.48 -3.95 -6.28
N PRO A 132 10.70 -4.62 -5.12
CA PRO A 132 9.94 -4.39 -3.89
C PRO A 132 9.86 -2.91 -3.45
N VAL A 133 10.91 -2.12 -3.68
CA VAL A 133 10.96 -0.69 -3.30
C VAL A 133 9.91 0.17 -4.03
N ASP A 134 9.41 -0.31 -5.17
CA ASP A 134 8.47 0.37 -6.04
C ASP A 134 7.06 -0.27 -6.02
N ALA A 135 6.82 -1.23 -5.13
CA ALA A 135 5.56 -1.97 -5.05
C ALA A 135 4.36 -1.05 -4.75
N ALA A 136 3.26 -1.22 -5.48
CA ALA A 136 2.03 -0.48 -5.20
C ALA A 136 1.09 -1.28 -4.28
N LEU A 137 0.12 -0.56 -3.70
CA LEU A 137 -0.92 -1.12 -2.84
C LEU A 137 -2.23 -1.25 -3.62
N PHE A 138 -2.95 -2.34 -3.37
CA PHE A 138 -4.11 -2.74 -4.16
C PHE A 138 -5.30 -3.16 -3.30
N GLN A 139 -6.49 -2.93 -3.85
CA GLN A 139 -7.74 -3.55 -3.41
C GLN A 139 -8.49 -4.12 -4.62
N ILE A 140 -9.38 -5.09 -4.39
CA ILE A 140 -10.39 -5.49 -5.37
C ILE A 140 -11.76 -5.09 -4.83
N VAL A 141 -12.39 -4.09 -5.45
CA VAL A 141 -13.67 -3.52 -5.01
C VAL A 141 -14.63 -3.46 -6.19
N GLY A 142 -15.82 -4.07 -6.05
CA GLY A 142 -16.85 -4.06 -7.10
C GLY A 142 -16.41 -4.73 -8.41
N GLY A 143 -15.52 -5.72 -8.34
CA GLY A 143 -14.96 -6.40 -9.52
C GLY A 143 -13.78 -5.67 -10.18
N GLN A 144 -13.30 -4.59 -9.58
CA GLN A 144 -12.22 -3.76 -10.13
C GLN A 144 -10.97 -3.91 -9.27
N LEU A 145 -9.85 -4.28 -9.88
CA LEU A 145 -8.53 -4.17 -9.26
C LEU A 145 -8.10 -2.70 -9.28
N GLN A 146 -7.93 -2.12 -8.09
CA GLN A 146 -7.64 -0.72 -7.89
C GLN A 146 -6.26 -0.55 -7.27
N GLN A 147 -5.39 0.24 -7.90
CA GLN A 147 -4.12 0.68 -7.33
C GLN A 147 -4.34 1.96 -6.53
N MET A 148 -3.97 1.94 -5.25
CA MET A 148 -4.07 3.09 -4.35
C MET A 148 -2.97 4.11 -4.66
N LEU A 149 -3.32 5.39 -4.73
CA LEU A 149 -2.36 6.50 -4.88
C LEU A 149 -2.19 7.27 -3.57
N PRO A 150 -1.00 7.84 -3.27
CA PRO A 150 -0.77 8.66 -2.08
C PRO A 150 -1.70 9.88 -1.92
N SER A 151 -2.34 10.31 -3.01
CA SER A 151 -3.37 11.36 -3.04
C SER A 151 -4.75 10.91 -2.51
N GLY A 152 -4.96 9.62 -2.23
CA GLY A 152 -6.27 9.05 -1.90
C GLY A 152 -7.19 8.79 -3.10
N SER A 153 -6.72 9.06 -4.32
CA SER A 153 -7.36 8.59 -5.56
C SER A 153 -6.88 7.19 -5.92
N VAL A 154 -7.56 6.53 -6.86
CA VAL A 154 -7.19 5.20 -7.35
C VAL A 154 -6.97 5.19 -8.86
N LEU A 155 -6.18 4.23 -9.34
CA LEU A 155 -6.18 3.81 -10.74
C LEU A 155 -6.84 2.44 -10.85
N TYR A 156 -7.52 2.18 -11.95
CA TYR A 156 -8.22 0.92 -12.22
C TYR A 156 -7.42 0.10 -13.23
N ALA A 157 -7.28 -1.20 -12.98
CA ALA A 157 -6.68 -2.13 -13.93
C ALA A 157 -7.63 -2.31 -15.12
N HIS A 158 -7.16 -2.03 -16.33
CA HIS A 158 -7.82 -2.23 -17.61
C HIS A 158 -7.19 -3.41 -18.33
N VAL A 159 -8.01 -4.28 -18.90
CA VAL A 159 -7.56 -5.38 -19.77
C VAL A 159 -7.94 -5.03 -21.20
N ALA A 160 -6.96 -4.98 -22.10
CA ALA A 160 -7.22 -4.69 -23.51
C ALA A 160 -8.14 -5.78 -24.13
N PRO A 161 -9.15 -5.42 -24.93
CA PRO A 161 -9.94 -6.41 -25.66
C PRO A 161 -9.07 -7.13 -26.71
N PRO A 162 -9.37 -8.40 -27.04
CA PRO A 162 -8.70 -9.08 -28.14
C PRO A 162 -8.93 -8.32 -29.45
N ALA A 163 -7.85 -8.01 -30.15
CA ALA A 163 -7.86 -7.46 -31.51
C ALA A 163 -8.14 -8.56 -32.55
N SER A 164 -7.80 -9.82 -32.23
CA SER A 164 -8.10 -10.97 -33.06
C SER A 164 -8.45 -12.23 -32.24
N ALA A 165 -9.11 -13.19 -32.88
CA ALA A 165 -9.36 -14.51 -32.28
C ALA A 165 -8.10 -15.40 -32.18
N ALA A 166 -6.94 -14.93 -32.67
CA ALA A 166 -5.64 -15.58 -32.53
C ALA A 166 -4.78 -14.97 -31.41
N ASP A 167 -5.31 -13.97 -30.68
CA ASP A 167 -4.58 -13.33 -29.59
C ASP A 167 -4.45 -14.29 -28.40
N VAL A 168 -3.21 -14.59 -28.01
CA VAL A 168 -2.90 -15.51 -26.89
C VAL A 168 -2.69 -14.79 -25.56
N LYS A 169 -2.66 -13.45 -25.56
CA LYS A 169 -2.46 -12.63 -24.35
C LYS A 169 -3.12 -11.26 -24.48
N LEU A 170 -3.63 -10.72 -23.38
CA LEU A 170 -4.24 -9.37 -23.32
C LEU A 170 -3.46 -8.46 -22.39
N ALA A 171 -3.11 -7.25 -22.84
CA ALA A 171 -2.30 -6.32 -22.06
C ALA A 171 -3.09 -5.77 -20.84
N VAL A 172 -2.42 -5.67 -19.70
CA VAL A 172 -2.94 -5.00 -18.51
C VAL A 172 -2.36 -3.59 -18.42
N SER A 173 -3.21 -2.62 -18.09
CA SER A 173 -2.84 -1.20 -17.94
C SER A 173 -3.61 -0.55 -16.80
N TRP A 174 -3.24 0.67 -16.43
CA TRP A 174 -3.86 1.48 -15.40
C TRP A 174 -4.56 2.69 -16.01
N ALA A 175 -5.81 2.93 -15.64
CA ALA A 175 -6.61 4.07 -16.08
C ALA A 175 -7.28 4.80 -14.91
N THR A 176 -7.80 6.00 -15.14
CA THR A 176 -8.51 6.80 -14.12
C THR A 176 -10.00 6.50 -14.01
N THR A 177 -10.53 5.62 -14.86
CA THR A 177 -11.93 5.17 -14.88
C THR A 177 -12.00 3.65 -14.76
N PRO A 178 -13.07 3.05 -14.21
CA PRO A 178 -13.25 1.60 -14.17
C PRO A 178 -13.14 0.91 -15.54
N ASP A 179 -12.67 -0.34 -15.56
CA ASP A 179 -12.71 -1.25 -16.71
C ASP A 179 -14.14 -1.77 -16.94
N THR A 180 -14.45 -2.09 -18.20
CA THR A 180 -15.77 -2.60 -18.62
C THR A 180 -15.70 -3.93 -19.36
N LEU A 181 -14.50 -4.49 -19.60
CA LEU A 181 -14.33 -5.75 -20.31
C LEU A 181 -14.47 -6.96 -19.38
N GLY A 182 -13.98 -6.85 -18.13
CA GLY A 182 -13.93 -7.97 -17.21
C GLY A 182 -13.98 -7.60 -15.73
N THR A 183 -13.79 -8.63 -14.92
CA THR A 183 -13.96 -8.61 -13.47
C THR A 183 -12.73 -9.26 -12.83
N PHE A 184 -12.09 -8.53 -11.92
CA PHE A 184 -11.07 -9.04 -11.02
C PHE A 184 -11.71 -9.56 -9.73
N VAL A 185 -11.21 -10.69 -9.21
CA VAL A 185 -11.62 -11.27 -7.90
C VAL A 185 -10.43 -11.85 -7.16
N TRP A 186 -10.59 -12.07 -5.85
CA TRP A 186 -9.62 -12.80 -5.03
C TRP A 186 -9.97 -14.29 -4.97
N GLY A 187 -9.15 -15.13 -5.59
CA GLY A 187 -9.14 -16.59 -5.47
C GLY A 187 -8.35 -17.04 -4.25
N GLY A 188 -8.84 -16.70 -3.05
CA GLY A 188 -8.01 -16.77 -1.83
C GLY A 188 -7.06 -15.58 -1.78
N ASP A 189 -5.76 -15.81 -1.90
CA ASP A 189 -4.76 -14.75 -2.12
C ASP A 189 -4.48 -14.48 -3.61
N THR A 190 -4.90 -15.37 -4.51
CA THR A 190 -4.61 -15.28 -5.94
C THR A 190 -5.43 -14.17 -6.61
N VAL A 191 -4.81 -13.34 -7.46
CA VAL A 191 -5.55 -12.43 -8.34
C VAL A 191 -6.10 -13.23 -9.51
N GLU A 192 -7.42 -13.23 -9.66
CA GLU A 192 -8.11 -13.84 -10.79
C GLU A 192 -8.79 -12.79 -11.66
N TRP A 193 -8.79 -13.00 -12.98
CA TRP A 193 -9.55 -12.20 -13.94
C TRP A 193 -10.38 -13.05 -14.88
N SER A 194 -11.63 -12.61 -15.11
CA SER A 194 -12.58 -13.24 -16.03
C SER A 194 -13.39 -12.19 -16.78
N SER A 195 -13.97 -12.58 -17.92
CA SER A 195 -14.86 -11.75 -18.74
C SER A 195 -16.01 -12.60 -19.26
N ALA A 196 -17.16 -11.97 -19.51
CA ALA A 196 -18.30 -12.60 -20.16
C ALA A 196 -18.11 -12.78 -21.68
N THR A 197 -17.14 -12.08 -22.29
CA THR A 197 -16.90 -12.08 -23.74
C THR A 197 -15.55 -12.67 -24.14
N VAL A 198 -14.61 -12.84 -23.21
CA VAL A 198 -13.30 -13.46 -23.44
C VAL A 198 -13.22 -14.81 -22.73
N THR A 199 -13.18 -15.88 -23.51
CA THR A 199 -12.94 -17.25 -23.00
C THR A 199 -11.45 -17.48 -22.78
N ARG A 200 -11.09 -18.14 -21.68
CA ARG A 200 -9.72 -18.54 -21.33
C ARG A 200 -9.73 -19.84 -20.50
N PRO A 201 -8.66 -20.66 -20.50
CA PRO A 201 -8.66 -21.94 -19.78
C PRO A 201 -8.67 -21.81 -18.25
N GLN A 202 -8.02 -20.78 -17.71
CA GLN A 202 -7.82 -20.56 -16.28
C GLN A 202 -7.91 -19.07 -15.96
N SER A 203 -8.53 -18.70 -14.83
CA SER A 203 -8.74 -17.31 -14.40
C SER A 203 -7.52 -16.69 -13.70
N ASN A 204 -6.62 -17.51 -13.17
CA ASN A 204 -5.41 -17.11 -12.43
C ASN A 204 -4.12 -17.10 -13.27
N ALA A 205 -4.17 -17.45 -14.56
CA ALA A 205 -2.98 -17.51 -15.41
C ALA A 205 -2.54 -16.12 -15.88
N TRP A 206 -1.31 -15.70 -15.59
CA TRP A 206 -0.76 -14.43 -16.05
C TRP A 206 0.47 -14.68 -16.92
N LEU A 207 0.81 -13.70 -17.75
CA LEU A 207 2.05 -13.68 -18.51
C LEU A 207 2.81 -12.40 -18.19
N VAL A 208 4.12 -12.54 -17.96
CA VAL A 208 5.02 -11.39 -17.87
C VAL A 208 5.94 -11.41 -19.09
N CYS A 209 5.86 -10.36 -19.89
CA CYS A 209 6.62 -10.25 -21.15
C CYS A 209 7.45 -8.96 -21.13
N PRO A 210 8.79 -9.05 -21.20
CA PRO A 210 9.63 -7.87 -21.37
C PRO A 210 9.32 -7.13 -22.67
N ASP A 211 9.27 -5.80 -22.62
CA ASP A 211 9.29 -4.95 -23.81
C ASP A 211 10.73 -4.72 -24.32
N ALA A 212 10.88 -3.87 -25.35
CA ALA A 212 12.18 -3.52 -25.91
C ALA A 212 13.10 -2.70 -24.98
N ALA A 213 12.55 -2.11 -23.90
CA ALA A 213 13.30 -1.42 -22.86
C ALA A 213 13.62 -2.34 -21.65
N GLY A 214 13.05 -3.55 -21.61
CA GLY A 214 13.16 -4.50 -20.51
C GLY A 214 12.08 -4.35 -19.44
N ASN A 215 11.06 -3.51 -19.65
CA ASN A 215 9.92 -3.39 -18.73
C ASN A 215 9.12 -4.70 -18.73
N LYS A 216 8.89 -5.25 -17.55
CA LYS A 216 8.21 -6.54 -17.35
C LYS A 216 6.69 -6.36 -17.36
N LEU A 217 6.14 -6.11 -18.56
CA LEU A 217 4.71 -5.86 -18.79
C LEU A 217 3.85 -7.07 -18.38
N LEU A 218 2.76 -6.81 -17.65
CA LEU A 218 1.78 -7.81 -17.24
C LEU A 218 0.70 -8.00 -18.32
N PHE A 219 0.37 -9.27 -18.59
CA PHE A 219 -0.69 -9.69 -19.49
C PHE A 219 -1.57 -10.76 -18.83
N VAL A 220 -2.84 -10.81 -19.22
CA VAL A 220 -3.73 -11.97 -19.00
C VAL A 220 -3.35 -13.06 -20.00
N ASN A 221 -3.11 -14.30 -19.55
CA ASN A 221 -2.89 -15.43 -20.46
C ASN A 221 -4.24 -15.95 -21.03
N LEU A 222 -4.35 -16.05 -22.36
CA LEU A 222 -5.49 -16.70 -23.04
C LEU A 222 -5.16 -18.10 -23.57
N GLY A 223 -3.87 -18.43 -23.68
CA GLY A 223 -3.39 -19.77 -24.00
C GLY A 223 -3.52 -20.74 -22.82
N PRO A 224 -3.06 -21.99 -23.00
CA PRO A 224 -2.83 -22.88 -21.87
C PRO A 224 -1.69 -22.33 -20.99
N TYR A 225 -1.77 -22.57 -19.69
CA TYR A 225 -0.71 -22.26 -18.73
C TYR A 225 0.34 -23.38 -18.73
N ASP A 226 1.61 -23.06 -18.49
CA ASP A 226 2.78 -23.96 -18.56
C ASP A 226 2.99 -24.69 -19.90
N TYR A 227 2.27 -24.29 -20.96
CA TYR A 227 2.32 -24.92 -22.27
C TYR A 227 2.12 -23.87 -23.37
N ASP A 228 2.92 -23.93 -24.43
CA ASP A 228 2.92 -22.92 -25.52
C ASP A 228 3.08 -21.45 -25.05
N THR A 229 3.78 -21.21 -23.93
CA THR A 229 4.15 -19.88 -23.43
C THR A 229 4.71 -19.00 -24.56
N PRO A 230 4.16 -17.80 -24.83
CA PRO A 230 4.62 -16.97 -25.94
C PRO A 230 6.10 -16.60 -25.81
N ALA A 231 6.85 -16.71 -26.91
CA ALA A 231 8.30 -16.55 -26.90
C ALA A 231 8.77 -15.24 -26.23
N GLY A 232 9.64 -15.36 -25.24
CA GLY A 232 10.15 -14.24 -24.44
C GLY A 232 9.29 -13.83 -23.25
N CYS A 233 8.07 -14.36 -23.11
CA CYS A 233 7.27 -14.25 -21.90
C CYS A 233 7.59 -15.39 -20.91
N ALA A 234 7.19 -15.19 -19.65
CA ALA A 234 7.05 -16.25 -18.66
C ALA A 234 5.58 -16.34 -18.22
N ASP A 235 5.11 -17.57 -17.95
CA ASP A 235 3.87 -17.82 -17.23
C ASP A 235 4.06 -17.50 -15.74
N GLU A 236 3.02 -16.95 -15.13
CA GLU A 236 3.05 -16.49 -13.73
C GLU A 236 1.68 -16.66 -13.08
N THR A 237 1.66 -16.86 -11.76
CA THR A 237 0.52 -16.48 -10.93
C THR A 237 0.90 -15.30 -10.04
N ILE A 238 -0.04 -14.36 -9.83
CA ILE A 238 0.20 -13.19 -8.98
C ILE A 238 -0.75 -13.22 -7.77
N HIS A 239 -0.19 -12.97 -6.59
CA HIS A 239 -0.85 -13.18 -5.30
C HIS A 239 -0.75 -11.93 -4.43
N ALA A 240 -1.77 -11.74 -3.60
CA ALA A 240 -1.77 -10.80 -2.49
C ALA A 240 -0.62 -11.11 -1.53
N TYR A 241 0.09 -10.08 -1.11
CA TYR A 241 1.11 -10.14 -0.09
C TYR A 241 0.79 -9.09 0.98
N THR A 242 0.48 -9.59 2.17
CA THR A 242 0.04 -8.81 3.35
C THR A 242 1.12 -8.75 4.44
N GLY A 243 2.38 -8.96 4.07
CA GLY A 243 3.51 -8.59 4.93
C GLY A 243 3.64 -7.07 5.06
N PRO A 244 4.21 -6.56 6.17
CA PRO A 244 4.23 -5.12 6.46
C PRO A 244 5.04 -4.30 5.45
N TYR A 245 5.99 -4.93 4.76
CA TYR A 245 6.83 -4.34 3.71
C TYR A 245 7.03 -5.40 2.61
N PRO A 246 7.05 -5.02 1.32
CA PRO A 246 7.39 -5.95 0.24
C PRO A 246 8.83 -6.45 0.40
N THR A 247 9.07 -7.70 -0.01
CA THR A 247 10.34 -8.41 0.20
C THR A 247 10.81 -9.07 -1.09
N SER A 248 12.11 -8.94 -1.37
CA SER A 248 12.84 -9.74 -2.36
C SER A 248 12.93 -11.19 -1.94
#